data_AF-I0H442-F1
#
_entry.id   AF-I0H442-F1
#
_cell.length_a   1.000
_cell.length_b   1.000
_cell.length_c   1.000
_cell.angle_alpha   90.00
_cell.angle_beta   90.00
_cell.angle_gamma   90.00
#
_symmetry.space_group_name_H-M   'P 1'
#
loop_
_entity.id
_entity.type
_entity.pdbx_description
1 polymer ?
#
loop_
_entity_poly.entity_id
_entity_poly.type
_entity_poly.pdbx_seq_one_letter_code
_entity_poly.pdbx_strand_id
1 'polypeptide(L)' 'MVQQLLAAGPIDELRLLVHPVAGRKGQRLFDEGDSAYHLKVIATEAYPTGVIRVVDAPSEPPAPTGYDKAAGTVNEGA' A
#
# COMPACT_ATOMS: atom_id res chain seq x y z
N MET A 1 9.42 5.06 -13.70
CA MET A 1 9.99 5.84 -12.59
C MET A 1 9.68 5.21 -11.22
N VAL A 2 8.43 4.98 -10.80
CA VAL A 2 8.15 4.28 -9.51
C VAL A 2 8.41 2.76 -9.60
N GLN A 3 7.91 2.09 -10.63
CA GLN A 3 8.09 0.63 -10.83
C GLN A 3 9.56 0.20 -10.88
N GLN A 4 10.41 0.97 -11.57
CA GLN A 4 11.84 0.68 -11.66
C GLN A 4 12.58 0.84 -10.33
N LEU A 5 12.13 1.75 -9.46
CA LEU A 5 12.72 1.93 -8.13
C LEU A 5 12.26 0.82 -7.18
N LEU A 6 10.99 0.39 -7.27
CA LEU A 6 10.48 -0.77 -6.55
C LEU A 6 11.26 -2.03 -6.93
N ALA A 7 11.47 -2.27 -8.23
CA ALA A 7 12.20 -3.42 -8.73
C ALA A 7 13.71 -3.40 -8.40
N ALA A 8 14.32 -2.23 -8.21
CA ALA A 8 15.74 -2.10 -7.93
C ALA A 8 16.10 -2.29 -6.44
N GLY A 9 15.13 -2.20 -5.53
CA GLY A 9 15.33 -2.40 -4.09
C GLY A 9 15.71 -1.21 -3.18
N PRO A 10 16.10 0.01 -3.64
CA PRO A 10 16.49 1.11 -2.75
C PRO A 10 15.32 2.06 -2.43
N ILE A 11 14.10 1.55 -2.25
CA ILE A 11 13.02 2.39 -1.72
C ILE A 11 13.02 2.27 -0.21
N ASP A 12 13.38 3.35 0.47
CA ASP A 12 13.28 3.42 1.93
C ASP A 12 11.83 3.65 2.39
N GLU A 13 11.04 4.43 1.62
CA GLU A 13 9.63 4.73 1.90
C GLU A 13 8.81 4.98 0.61
N LEU A 14 7.56 4.52 0.59
CA LEU A 14 6.57 4.79 -0.45
C LEU A 14 5.43 5.64 0.11
N ARG A 15 5.16 6.80 -0.51
CA ARG A 15 4.09 7.72 -0.08
C ARG A 15 2.99 7.76 -1.12
N LEU A 16 1.84 7.19 -0.78
CA LEU A 16 0.68 7.08 -1.65
C LEU A 16 -0.39 8.10 -1.26
N LEU A 17 -0.97 8.77 -2.26
CA LEU A 17 -2.19 9.56 -2.11
C LEU A 17 -3.32 8.83 -2.83
N VAL A 18 -4.27 8.32 -2.07
CA VAL A 18 -5.47 7.67 -2.58
C VAL A 18 -6.55 8.73 -2.76
N HIS A 19 -6.89 8.99 -4.01
CA HIS A 19 -7.97 9.90 -4.37
C HIS A 19 -9.30 9.13 -4.43
N PRO A 20 -10.42 9.70 -3.93
CA PRO A 20 -11.73 9.05 -3.92
C PRO A 20 -12.40 9.08 -5.30
N VAL A 21 -11.75 8.46 -6.30
CA VAL A 21 -12.22 8.39 -7.68
C VAL A 21 -11.81 7.06 -8.33
N ALA A 22 -12.71 6.51 -9.15
CA ALA A 22 -12.43 5.31 -9.93
C ALA A 22 -11.73 5.67 -11.26
N GLY A 23 -10.40 5.57 -11.28
CA GLY A 23 -9.61 5.69 -12.51
C GLY A 23 -9.81 4.46 -13.41
N ARG A 24 -10.73 4.52 -14.37
CA ARG A 24 -11.01 3.39 -15.29
C ARG A 24 -9.92 3.15 -16.35
N LYS A 25 -9.03 4.13 -16.55
CA LYS A 25 -7.92 4.12 -17.51
C LYS A 25 -6.76 4.93 -16.92
N GLY A 26 -5.53 4.55 -17.23
CA GLY A 26 -4.33 5.25 -16.77
C GLY A 26 -3.11 4.36 -16.71
N GLN A 27 -1.97 4.93 -16.32
CA GLN A 27 -0.77 4.15 -16.01
C GLN A 27 -0.94 3.44 -14.68
N ARG A 28 -0.52 2.17 -14.62
CA ARG A 28 -0.52 1.38 -13.39
C ARG A 28 0.65 1.80 -12.52
N LEU A 29 0.42 1.89 -11.21
CA LEU A 29 1.49 2.21 -10.26
C LEU A 29 2.48 1.06 -10.09
N PHE A 30 1.98 -0.17 -10.10
CA PHE A 30 2.75 -1.41 -10.00
C PHE A 30 2.76 -2.12 -11.35
N ASP A 31 3.84 -2.86 -11.61
CA ASP A 31 3.97 -3.74 -12.77
C ASP A 31 3.27 -5.09 -12.52
N GLU A 32 3.32 -5.97 -13.53
CA GLU A 32 2.75 -7.33 -13.48
C GLU A 32 3.84 -8.37 -13.13
N GLY A 33 4.83 -8.00 -12.29
CA GLY A 33 5.92 -8.89 -11.90
C GLY A 33 5.48 -10.11 -11.06
N ASP A 34 6.28 -11.18 -11.10
CA ASP A 34 5.98 -12.45 -10.42
C ASP A 34 6.21 -12.43 -8.90
N SER A 35 6.95 -11.44 -8.38
CA SER A 35 7.29 -11.32 -6.96
C SER A 35 6.45 -10.25 -6.28
N ALA A 36 5.87 -10.57 -5.13
CA ALA A 36 5.13 -9.62 -4.33
C ALA A 36 6.06 -8.58 -3.66
N TYR A 37 5.66 -7.32 -3.67
CA TYR A 37 6.28 -6.28 -2.85
C TYR A 37 5.68 -6.32 -1.45
N HIS A 38 6.47 -6.72 -0.47
CA HIS A 38 6.05 -6.71 0.93
C HIS A 38 6.31 -5.34 1.54
N LEU A 39 5.22 -4.70 1.99
CA LEU A 39 5.21 -3.37 2.57
C LEU A 39 4.48 -3.41 3.91
N LYS A 40 4.94 -2.58 4.85
CA LYS A 40 4.23 -2.27 6.10
C LYS A 40 3.81 -0.81 6.11
N VAL A 41 2.61 -0.55 6.58
CA VAL A 41 2.12 0.81 6.82
C VAL A 41 2.83 1.37 8.05
N ILE A 42 3.50 2.50 7.90
CA ILE A 42 4.15 3.23 9.00
C ILE A 42 3.41 4.50 9.39
N ALA A 43 2.57 5.06 8.50
CA ALA A 43 1.67 6.16 8.84
C ALA A 43 0.44 6.22 7.92
N THR A 44 -0.68 6.67 8.46
CA THR A 44 -1.90 7.01 7.70
C THR A 44 -2.43 8.38 8.12
N GLU A 45 -2.98 9.11 7.16
CA GLU A 45 -3.62 10.40 7.40
C GLU A 45 -4.80 10.57 6.44
N ALA A 46 -5.96 10.95 6.98
CA ALA A 46 -7.13 11.29 6.18
C ALA A 46 -7.28 12.81 6.12
N TYR A 47 -7.34 13.37 4.90
CA TYR A 47 -7.55 14.79 4.69
C TYR A 47 -9.05 15.12 4.59
N PRO A 48 -9.48 16.36 4.95
CA PRO A 48 -10.87 16.81 4.79
C PRO A 48 -11.44 16.72 3.37
N THR A 49 -10.56 16.63 2.36
CA THR A 49 -10.93 16.45 0.94
C THR A 49 -11.37 15.02 0.60
N GLY A 50 -11.25 14.07 1.54
CA GLY A 50 -11.45 12.64 1.30
C GLY A 50 -10.23 11.93 0.70
N VAL A 51 -9.12 12.63 0.49
CA VAL A 51 -7.84 12.02 0.11
C VAL A 51 -7.23 11.32 1.33
N ILE A 52 -6.70 10.12 1.12
CA ILE A 52 -5.98 9.37 2.16
C ILE A 52 -4.50 9.33 1.78
N ARG A 53 -3.63 9.72 2.72
CA ARG A 53 -2.19 9.52 2.61
C ARG A 53 -1.79 8.25 3.35
N VAL A 54 -1.08 7.37 2.66
CA VAL A 54 -0.48 6.16 3.23
C VAL A 54 1.03 6.25 3.05
N VAL A 55 1.78 6.04 4.13
CA VAL A 55 3.24 5.91 4.09
C VAL A 55 3.58 4.47 4.40
N ASP A 56 4.20 3.81 3.44
CA ASP A 56 4.63 2.43 3.51
C ASP A 56 6.15 2.35 3.51
N ALA A 57 6.69 1.34 4.19
CA ALA A 57 8.11 0.99 4.13
C ALA A 57 8.26 -0.50 3.76
N PRO A 58 9.40 -0.93 3.20
CA PRO A 58 9.66 -2.34 2.97
C PRO A 58 9.49 -3.18 4.23
N SER A 59 8.98 -4.40 4.05
CA SER A 59 8.85 -5.40 5.11
C SER A 59 9.23 -6.78 4.61
N GLU A 60 9.50 -7.68 5.56
CA GLU A 60 9.60 -9.10 5.25
C GLU A 60 8.23 -9.67 4.86
N PRO A 61 8.19 -10.76 4.08
CA PRO A 61 6.96 -11.49 3.81
C PRO A 61 6.24 -11.85 5.12
N PRO A 62 4.91 -11.68 5.19
CA PRO A 62 4.16 -12.14 6.34
C PRO A 62 4.32 -13.66 6.48
N ALA A 63 4.26 -14.17 7.71
CA ALA A 63 4.08 -15.60 7.93
C ALA A 63 2.83 -16.06 7.14
N PRO A 64 2.81 -17.28 6.58
CA PRO A 64 1.66 -17.76 5.82
C PRO A 64 0.43 -17.86 6.71
N THR A 65 -0.37 -16.80 6.71
CA THR A 65 -1.63 -16.67 7.46
C THR A 65 -2.73 -16.30 6.47
N GLY A 66 -3.90 -16.96 6.59
CA GLY A 66 -5.07 -16.61 5.77
C GLY A 66 -5.52 -15.16 5.98
N TYR A 67 -6.13 -14.59 4.94
CA TYR A 67 -6.53 -13.17 4.87
C TYR A 67 -7.42 -12.73 6.04
N ASP A 68 -8.23 -13.64 6.59
CA ASP A 68 -9.10 -13.42 7.76
C ASP A 68 -8.35 -13.01 9.03
N LYS A 69 -7.04 -13.25 9.10
CA LYS A 69 -6.18 -12.82 10.22
C LYS A 69 -5.48 -11.49 9.98
N ALA A 70 -5.45 -11.00 8.74
CA ALA A 70 -4.71 -9.80 8.36
C ALA A 70 -5.46 -8.49 8.70
N ALA A 71 -6.79 -8.49 8.72
CA ALA A 71 -7.57 -7.29 8.99
C ALA A 71 -7.48 -6.80 10.45
N GLY A 72 -6.92 -7.61 11.36
CA GLY A 72 -7.13 -7.42 12.79
C GLY A 72 -8.62 -7.50 13.13
N THR A 73 -8.96 -7.71 14.39
CA THR A 73 -10.36 -7.48 14.81
C THR A 73 -10.65 -6.00 14.67
N VAL A 74 -11.31 -5.60 13.58
CA VAL A 74 -11.91 -4.27 13.45
C VAL A 74 -12.96 -4.20 14.56
N ASN A 75 -12.62 -3.57 15.69
CA ASN A 75 -13.63 -3.24 16.69
C ASN A 75 -14.49 -2.14 16.08
N GLU A 76 -15.68 -2.50 15.57
CA GLU A 76 -16.76 -1.55 15.35
C GLU A 76 -17.14 -0.96 16.71
N GLY A 77 -16.56 0.21 17.01
CA GLY A 77 -16.95 1.03 18.14
C GLY A 77 -18.31 1.67 17.88
N ALA A 78 -19.23 1.42 18.82
CA ALA A 78 -20.57 2.00 18.94
C ALA A 78 -20.58 3.52 19.12
#